data_AF-A0A699YWG3-F1
#
_entry.id   AF-A0A699YWG3-F1
#
_cell.length_a   1.000
_cell.length_b   1.000
_cell.length_c   1.000
_cell.angle_alpha   90.00
_cell.angle_beta   90.00
_cell.angle_gamma   90.00
#
_symmetry.space_group_name_H-M   'P 1'
#
loop_
_entity.id
_entity.type
_entity.pdbx_description
1 polymer ?
#
loop_
_entity_poly.entity_id
_entity_poly.type
_entity_poly.pdbx_seq_one_letter_code
_entity_poly.pdbx_strand_id
1 'polypeptide(L)'
;MEGRDYFFVTKEKFEQWIADGMLLEHAMVYGDYKGIPRQQVHEALKAGTDVVLRIDVQGAAYIKQLMPEAISIFVAAETEACLVQRLTVRALHPVCDHKHGADTTANEYNLIPFMQAVRA
;
A
#
# COMPACT_ATOMS: atom_id res chain seq x y z
N MET A 1 17.08 -7.25 9.18
CA MET A 1 17.29 -7.56 10.63
C MET A 1 15.96 -7.34 11.35
N GLU A 2 15.67 -8.11 12.42
CA GLU A 2 14.47 -7.90 13.26
C GLU A 2 14.38 -6.43 13.71
N GLY A 3 13.23 -5.79 13.51
CA GLY A 3 12.99 -4.40 13.87
C GLY A 3 13.68 -3.35 13.00
N ARG A 4 14.49 -3.75 12.00
CA ARG A 4 15.09 -2.82 11.02
C ARG A 4 14.25 -2.70 9.76
N ASP A 5 13.94 -3.84 9.15
CA ASP A 5 13.22 -3.92 7.88
C ASP A 5 11.81 -4.50 8.08
N TYR A 6 11.66 -5.41 9.05
CA TYR A 6 10.41 -6.10 9.37
C TYR A 6 10.35 -6.42 10.87
N PHE A 7 9.13 -6.50 11.39
CA PHE A 7 8.82 -7.17 12.65
C PHE A 7 8.28 -8.55 12.33
N PHE A 8 9.00 -9.60 12.73
CA PHE A 8 8.56 -10.96 12.50
C PHE A 8 7.76 -11.42 13.71
N VAL A 9 6.46 -11.65 13.50
CA VAL A 9 5.54 -12.15 14.53
C VAL A 9 5.01 -13.52 14.11
N THR A 10 4.58 -14.34 15.09
CA THR A 10 3.93 -15.60 14.76
C THR A 10 2.59 -15.34 14.08
N LYS A 11 2.09 -16.32 13.34
CA LYS A 11 0.80 -16.25 12.65
C LYS A 11 -0.33 -15.92 13.61
N GLU A 12 -0.36 -16.58 14.76
CA GLU A 12 -1.39 -16.40 15.79
C GLU A 12 -1.35 -14.97 16.35
N LYS A 13 -0.15 -14.42 16.53
CA LYS A 13 0.03 -13.04 16.99
C LYS A 13 -0.44 -12.04 15.93
N PHE A 14 -0.18 -12.32 14.67
CA PHE A 14 -0.65 -11.48 13.56
C PHE A 14 -2.18 -11.50 13.46
N GLU A 15 -2.80 -12.67 13.53
CA GLU A 15 -4.26 -12.81 13.50
C GLU A 15 -4.93 -12.12 14.69
N GLN A 16 -4.30 -12.17 15.88
CA GLN A 16 -4.75 -11.38 17.02
C GLN A 16 -4.68 -9.87 16.74
N TRP A 17 -3.59 -9.39 16.13
CA TRP A 17 -3.47 -7.98 15.76
C TRP A 17 -4.50 -7.52 14.72
N ILE A 18 -4.90 -8.40 13.80
CA ILE A 18 -6.03 -8.13 12.90
C ILE A 18 -7.32 -7.98 13.72
N ALA A 19 -7.62 -8.95 14.60
CA ALA A 19 -8.83 -8.96 15.41
C ALA A 19 -8.94 -7.74 16.34
N ASP A 20 -7.80 -7.29 16.89
CA ASP A 20 -7.71 -6.13 17.77
C ASP A 20 -7.65 -4.79 17.03
N GLY A 21 -7.67 -4.80 15.69
CA GLY A 21 -7.58 -3.59 14.87
C GLY A 21 -6.24 -2.85 15.01
N MET A 22 -5.16 -3.56 15.33
CA MET A 22 -3.83 -2.99 15.58
C MET A 22 -3.03 -2.68 14.31
N LEU A 23 -3.50 -3.12 13.15
CA LEU A 23 -2.86 -2.90 11.86
C LEU A 23 -3.59 -1.78 11.09
N LEU A 24 -2.84 -0.91 10.42
CA LEU A 24 -3.39 0.08 9.48
C LEU A 24 -3.87 -0.61 8.21
N GLU A 25 -3.06 -1.55 7.72
CA GLU A 25 -3.32 -2.41 6.58
C GLU A 25 -2.73 -3.78 6.81
N HIS A 26 -3.31 -4.80 6.18
CA HIS A 26 -2.75 -6.13 6.12
C HIS A 26 -3.17 -6.88 4.86
N ALA A 27 -2.32 -7.80 4.39
CA ALA A 27 -2.58 -8.67 3.25
C ALA A 27 -1.86 -10.02 3.42
N MET A 28 -2.37 -11.04 2.74
CA MET A 28 -1.70 -12.34 2.59
C MET A 28 -0.92 -12.35 1.27
N VAL A 29 0.40 -12.50 1.34
CA VAL A 29 1.29 -12.43 0.17
C VAL A 29 2.17 -13.68 0.16
N TYR A 30 1.98 -14.54 -0.85
CA TYR A 30 2.69 -15.82 -1.01
C TYR A 30 2.58 -16.77 0.21
N GLY A 31 1.47 -16.69 0.96
CA GLY A 31 1.23 -17.53 2.14
C GLY A 31 1.71 -16.92 3.46
N ASP A 32 2.34 -15.75 3.43
CA ASP A 32 2.74 -15.01 4.62
C ASP A 32 1.85 -13.77 4.83
N TYR A 33 1.52 -13.49 6.09
CA TYR A 33 0.86 -12.24 6.45
C TYR A 33 1.86 -11.07 6.43
N LYS A 34 1.42 -9.96 5.88
CA LYS A 34 2.13 -8.67 5.88
C LYS A 34 1.18 -7.58 6.33
N GLY A 35 1.67 -6.65 7.15
CA GLY A 35 0.85 -5.52 7.60
C GLY A 35 1.67 -4.41 8.21
N ILE A 36 1.04 -3.26 8.38
CA ILE A 36 1.65 -2.04 8.93
C ILE A 36 1.09 -1.83 10.35
N PRO A 37 1.91 -1.95 11.42
CA PRO A 37 1.44 -1.72 12.78
C PRO A 37 1.07 -0.25 13.04
N ARG A 38 -0.13 0.00 13.57
CA ARG A 38 -0.60 1.35 13.94
C ARG A 38 0.31 2.02 14.95
N GLN A 39 0.73 1.26 15.97
CA GLN A 39 1.54 1.78 17.07
C GLN A 39 2.87 2.33 16.57
N GLN A 40 3.54 1.65 15.64
CA GLN A 40 4.83 2.07 15.10
C GLN A 40 4.71 3.41 14.36
N VAL A 41 3.67 3.57 13.54
CA VAL A 41 3.40 4.83 12.84
C VAL A 41 3.15 5.96 13.83
N HIS A 42 2.31 5.70 14.85
CA HIS A 42 2.00 6.68 15.88
C HIS A 42 3.22 7.10 16.70
N GLU A 43 4.07 6.15 17.08
CA GLU A 43 5.30 6.42 17.83
C GLU A 43 6.30 7.23 17.01
N ALA A 44 6.47 6.93 15.72
CA ALA A 44 7.33 7.70 14.82
C ALA A 44 6.84 9.15 14.66
N LEU A 45 5.54 9.34 14.45
CA LEU A 45 4.93 10.67 14.35
C LEU A 45 5.07 11.45 15.67
N LYS A 46 4.86 10.80 16.82
CA LYS A 46 5.08 11.41 18.14
C LYS A 46 6.52 11.81 18.39
N ALA A 47 7.48 11.07 17.84
CA ALA A 47 8.90 11.40 17.89
C ALA A 47 9.29 12.54 16.94
N GLY A 48 8.33 13.13 16.21
CA GLY A 48 8.58 14.19 15.23
C GLY A 48 9.26 13.69 13.96
N THR A 49 9.15 12.39 13.66
CA THR A 49 9.72 11.77 12.46
C THR A 49 8.62 11.56 11.42
N ASP A 50 8.88 11.99 10.19
CA ASP A 50 7.95 11.76 9.08
C ASP A 50 7.90 10.28 8.68
N VAL A 51 6.68 9.78 8.42
CA VAL A 51 6.45 8.39 8.03
C VAL A 51 6.04 8.35 6.56
N VAL A 52 6.79 7.59 5.75
CA VAL A 52 6.45 7.34 4.35
C VAL A 52 5.79 5.98 4.23
N LEU A 53 4.50 5.99 3.83
CA LEU A 53 3.74 4.77 3.57
C LEU A 53 3.67 4.51 2.07
N ARG A 54 3.99 3.27 1.67
CA ARG A 54 3.79 2.79 0.30
C ARG A 54 2.61 1.82 0.29
N ILE A 55 1.45 2.37 -0.01
CA ILE A 55 0.16 1.68 0.01
C ILE A 55 -0.58 1.91 -1.31
N ASP A 56 -1.60 1.11 -1.58
CA ASP A 56 -2.46 1.31 -2.76
C ASP A 56 -3.46 2.47 -2.54
N VAL A 57 -4.30 2.71 -3.55
CA VAL A 57 -5.24 3.84 -3.54
C VAL A 57 -6.35 3.68 -2.49
N GLN A 58 -6.80 2.45 -2.22
CA GLN A 58 -7.81 2.18 -1.20
C GLN A 58 -7.22 2.40 0.20
N GLY A 59 -6.01 1.90 0.40
CA GLY A 59 -5.19 2.15 1.57
C GLY A 59 -5.00 3.63 1.86
N ALA A 60 -4.58 4.38 0.85
CA ALA A 60 -4.39 5.82 0.97
C ALA A 60 -5.68 6.58 1.32
N ALA A 61 -6.81 6.18 0.74
CA ALA A 61 -8.12 6.77 1.07
C ALA A 61 -8.51 6.49 2.54
N TYR A 62 -8.26 5.27 3.03
CA TYR A 62 -8.49 4.91 4.43
C TYR A 62 -7.60 5.72 5.38
N ILE A 63 -6.30 5.85 5.09
CA ILE A 63 -5.38 6.69 5.88
C ILE A 63 -5.85 8.14 5.90
N LYS A 64 -6.31 8.69 4.77
CA LYS A 64 -6.79 10.08 4.69
C LYS A 64 -8.04 10.32 5.55
N GLN A 65 -8.89 9.30 5.73
CA GLN A 65 -10.04 9.38 6.66
C GLN A 65 -9.59 9.36 8.13
N LEU A 66 -8.58 8.56 8.47
CA LEU A 66 -8.04 8.46 9.82
C LEU A 66 -7.18 9.67 10.22
N MET A 67 -6.43 10.21 9.27
CA MET A 67 -5.47 11.30 9.40
C MET A 67 -5.70 12.30 8.26
N PRO A 68 -6.66 13.23 8.38
CA PRO A 68 -6.97 14.22 7.34
C PRO A 68 -5.77 15.09 6.93
N GLU A 69 -4.79 15.27 7.83
CA GLU A 69 -3.55 16.00 7.62
C GLU A 69 -2.50 15.26 6.78
N ALA A 70 -2.67 13.94 6.57
CA ALA A 70 -1.71 13.14 5.81
C ALA A 70 -1.57 13.65 4.37
N ILE A 71 -0.33 13.74 3.90
CA ILE A 71 -0.03 14.12 2.51
C ILE A 71 -0.06 12.85 1.65
N SER A 72 -0.91 12.85 0.63
CA SER A 72 -1.07 11.71 -0.29
C SER A 72 -0.50 12.04 -1.65
N ILE A 73 0.49 11.27 -2.08
CA ILE A 73 1.15 11.40 -3.39
C ILE A 73 0.80 10.17 -4.23
N PHE A 74 0.21 10.38 -5.40
CA PHE A 74 -0.05 9.31 -6.36
C PHE A 74 1.00 9.33 -7.47
N VAL A 75 1.64 8.18 -7.70
CA VAL A 75 2.68 8.03 -8.73
C VAL A 75 2.09 7.30 -9.93
N ALA A 76 1.81 8.04 -10.99
CA ALA A 76 1.25 7.50 -12.22
C ALA A 76 2.35 7.26 -13.27
N ALA A 77 2.22 6.16 -14.02
CA ALA A 77 2.97 6.02 -15.27
C ALA A 77 2.45 7.03 -16.31
N GLU A 78 3.32 7.50 -17.20
CA GLU A 78 2.94 8.48 -18.24
C GLU A 78 1.82 7.97 -19.16
N THR A 79 1.81 6.65 -19.43
CA THR A 79 0.80 5.97 -20.22
C THR A 79 0.58 4.55 -19.71
N GLU A 80 -0.60 3.98 -19.99
CA GLU A 80 -0.91 2.58 -19.72
C GLU A 80 0.08 1.63 -20.41
N ALA A 81 0.45 1.92 -21.66
CA ALA A 81 1.44 1.13 -22.41
C ALA A 81 2.80 1.08 -21.70
N CYS A 82 3.25 2.21 -21.12
CA CYS A 82 4.48 2.26 -20.33
C CYS A 82 4.37 1.43 -19.05
N LEU A 83 3.22 1.48 -18.36
CA LEU A 83 2.96 0.65 -17.19
C LEU A 83 3.03 -0.85 -17.53
N VAL A 84 2.36 -1.27 -18.60
CA VAL A 84 2.37 -2.67 -19.08
C VAL A 84 3.80 -3.09 -19.38
N GLN A 85 4.56 -2.29 -20.13
CA GLN A 85 5.96 -2.59 -20.43
C GLN A 85 6.81 -2.73 -19.16
N ARG A 86 6.66 -1.81 -18.19
CA ARG A 86 7.37 -1.86 -16.89
C ARG A 86 7.02 -3.13 -16.11
N LEU A 87 5.75 -3.58 -16.13
CA LEU A 87 5.30 -4.80 -15.47
C LEU A 87 5.83 -6.07 -16.16
N THR A 88 5.83 -6.10 -17.50
CA THR A 88 6.36 -7.22 -18.29
C THR A 88 7.86 -7.41 -18.10
N VAL A 89 8.64 -6.32 -18.10
CA VAL A 89 10.11 -6.37 -17.90
C VAL A 89 10.48 -6.91 -16.52
N ARG A 90 9.63 -6.67 -15.50
CA ARG A 90 9.85 -7.15 -14.13
C ARG A 90 9.44 -8.62 -13.91
N ALA A 91 8.95 -9.31 -14.94
CA ALA A 91 8.53 -10.71 -14.91
C ALA A 91 7.45 -11.04 -13.84
N LEU A 92 6.67 -10.05 -13.40
CA LEU A 92 5.63 -10.24 -12.37
C LEU A 92 4.32 -10.83 -12.91
N HIS A 93 4.14 -10.90 -14.23
CA HIS A 93 2.99 -11.54 -14.86
C HIS A 93 3.43 -12.30 -16.13
N PRO A 94 3.06 -13.58 -16.33
CA PRO A 94 2.99 -14.14 -17.67
C PRO A 94 1.98 -13.33 -18.48
N VAL A 95 2.17 -13.24 -19.79
CA VAL A 95 1.43 -12.39 -20.75
C VAL A 95 -0.05 -12.80 -20.94
N CYS A 96 -0.65 -13.50 -19.97
CA CYS A 96 -1.91 -14.19 -20.11
C CYS A 96 -2.89 -13.85 -18.98
N ASP A 97 -3.21 -12.56 -18.75
CA ASP A 97 -4.48 -12.19 -18.12
C ASP A 97 -4.78 -10.68 -18.28
N HIS A 98 -5.18 -10.27 -19.48
CA HIS A 98 -5.58 -8.89 -19.79
C HIS A 98 -7.01 -8.53 -19.34
N LYS A 99 -7.66 -9.35 -18.52
CA LYS A 99 -9.06 -9.12 -18.10
C LYS A 99 -9.25 -8.59 -16.67
N HIS A 100 -8.24 -8.64 -15.80
CA HIS A 100 -8.35 -8.15 -14.41
C HIS A 100 -7.72 -6.77 -14.17
N GLY A 101 -6.90 -6.26 -15.10
CA GLY A 101 -6.24 -4.95 -14.95
C GLY A 101 -7.14 -3.75 -15.28
N ALA A 102 -8.07 -3.90 -16.21
CA ALA A 102 -8.88 -2.79 -16.73
C ALA A 102 -9.94 -2.28 -15.73
N ASP A 103 -10.55 -3.17 -14.94
CA ASP A 103 -11.53 -2.78 -13.91
C ASP A 103 -10.87 -2.17 -12.66
N THR A 104 -9.70 -2.68 -12.26
CA THR A 104 -8.95 -2.16 -11.11
C THR A 104 -8.43 -0.75 -11.37
N THR A 105 -7.87 -0.52 -12.56
CA THR A 105 -7.38 0.81 -12.97
C THR A 105 -8.49 1.84 -13.04
N ALA A 106 -9.65 1.52 -13.64
CA ALA A 106 -10.78 2.44 -13.73
C ALA A 106 -11.30 2.90 -12.36
N ASN A 107 -11.32 2.02 -11.35
CA ASN A 107 -11.76 2.36 -10.00
C ASN A 107 -10.71 3.17 -9.22
N GLU A 108 -9.42 2.90 -9.46
CA GLU A 108 -8.30 3.68 -8.91
C GLU A 108 -8.30 5.12 -9.44
N TYR A 109 -8.58 5.32 -10.74
CA TYR A 109 -8.62 6.66 -11.36
C TYR A 109 -9.66 7.60 -10.74
N ASN A 110 -10.78 7.07 -10.21
CA ASN A 110 -11.82 7.88 -9.57
C ASN A 110 -11.40 8.46 -8.22
N LEU A 111 -10.38 7.90 -7.56
CA LEU A 111 -9.87 8.35 -6.27
C LEU A 111 -8.65 9.27 -6.39
N ILE A 112 -8.03 9.33 -7.58
CA ILE A 112 -6.90 10.23 -7.90
C ILE A 112 -7.20 11.73 -7.68
N PRO A 113 -8.42 12.27 -7.90
CA PRO A 113 -8.69 13.71 -7.70
C PRO A 113 -8.40 14.20 -6.26
N PHE A 114 -8.30 13.29 -5.29
CA PHE A 114 -8.02 13.59 -3.89
C PHE A 114 -6.53 13.47 -3.51
N MET A 115 -5.66 13.16 -4.48
CA MET A 115 -4.22 12.94 -4.26
C MET A 115 -3.39 13.92 -5.10
N GLN A 116 -2.24 14.35 -4.57
CA GLN A 116 -1.27 15.09 -5.38
C GLN A 116 -0.63 14.11 -6.37
N ALA A 117 -1.01 14.20 -7.65
CA ALA A 117 -0.47 13.33 -8.68
C ALA A 117 0.89 13.84 -9.18
N VAL A 118 1.89 12.97 -9.17
CA VAL A 118 3.22 13.22 -9.74
C VAL A 118 3.46 12.21 -10.86
N ARG A 119 3.91 12.69 -12.03
CA ARG A 119 4.30 11.84 -13.16
C ARG A 119 5.74 11.38 -12.97
N ALA A 120 6.01 10.09 -13.23
CA ALA A 120 7.32 9.45 -13.01
C ALA A 120 7.91 8.79 -14.26
#